data_AF-T2MAL1-F1
#
_entry.id   AF-T2MAL1-F1
#
_cell.length_a   1.000
_cell.length_b   1.000
_cell.length_c   1.000
_cell.angle_alpha   90.00
_cell.angle_beta   90.00
_cell.angle_gamma   90.00
#
_symmetry.space_group_name_H-M   'P 1'
#
loop_
_entity.id
_entity.type
_entity.pdbx_description
1 polymer ?
#
loop_
_entity_poly.entity_id
_entity_poly.type
_entity_poly.pdbx_seq_one_letter_code
_entity_poly.pdbx_strand_id
1 'polypeptide(L)'
;LKIIMSETRTISKAYIQESRAHDYLYDPLFALSSERDHVRATFKANTGISRMRRLPEFKAMFSSLQHYPNSQVQIDSTDPVPSFVSRHWRGYREEARENLIRYKKFNYDPDVVIPIIQIPKEDVLGRDRYKYFKRPILPFLHQQLPDAYKQCKSDMVNEMKTMVANSSTNQLTRSVAIQTDYRESDTQTDPYSPEYVIRPGSHPELLTLATLCYEHGLPAGLAEVEIIERARAKRAWESTLPPLSNTEMYEERRKMMADHEAKEWAFRESQIEKLQQAKLQVFQRLLKDKENKNNDLKSKYLGRLRMKKLQEKEAKVKKIRAEHIKMLRKLNHKHENVEGKLERRDILKDYSDPGSEVYAPLSRNGVFLDKGSEHFKVNSSYLSTYQGLLELEESLPDCLMNPKIEVPKLSSARGSTMNRNYRRQVELDVIAKESKTVKEEKEAKPLRFVVKIEKPIPRPPTPTVITPNLEEEDKELAIIFLQKIIRGRAIQNMVWF
;
A
#
# COMPACT_ATOMS: atom_id res chain seq x y z
N LEU A 1 38.22 61.95 32.09
CA LEU A 1 39.02 60.73 31.81
C LEU A 1 38.51 59.60 32.71
N LYS A 2 37.52 58.82 32.26
CA LYS A 2 37.06 57.61 32.96
C LYS A 2 37.70 56.41 32.29
N ILE A 3 38.60 55.74 33.01
CA ILE A 3 39.26 54.51 32.58
C ILE A 3 38.21 53.39 32.67
N ILE A 4 37.80 52.85 31.53
CA ILE A 4 36.94 51.67 31.46
C ILE A 4 37.86 50.46 31.58
N MET A 5 37.84 49.79 32.73
CA MET A 5 38.49 48.50 32.89
C MET A 5 37.61 47.43 32.25
N SER A 6 38.10 46.81 31.17
CA SER A 6 37.48 45.63 30.57
C SER A 6 37.92 44.38 31.32
N GLU A 7 37.05 43.84 32.17
CA GLU A 7 37.24 42.51 32.76
C GLU A 7 36.86 41.42 31.74
N THR A 8 37.87 40.70 31.23
CA THR A 8 37.66 39.49 30.43
C THR A 8 37.35 38.31 31.35
N ARG A 9 36.07 37.94 31.48
CA ARG A 9 35.66 36.70 32.14
C ARG A 9 35.91 35.52 31.20
N THR A 10 36.90 34.70 31.50
CA THR A 10 37.10 33.40 30.85
C THR A 10 36.04 32.43 31.36
N ILE A 11 35.05 32.12 30.52
CA ILE A 11 34.06 31.09 30.81
C ILE A 11 34.78 29.73 30.69
N SER A 12 35.13 29.12 31.81
CA SER A 12 35.53 27.71 31.82
C SER A 12 34.35 26.87 31.36
N LYS A 13 34.48 26.30 30.16
CA LYS A 13 33.48 25.35 29.64
C LYS A 13 33.50 24.15 30.59
N ALA A 14 32.43 23.95 31.35
CA ALA A 14 32.31 22.78 32.23
C ALA A 14 32.54 21.52 31.39
N TYR A 15 33.53 20.71 31.77
CA TYR A 15 33.75 19.41 31.14
C TYR A 15 32.59 18.51 31.56
N ILE A 16 31.58 18.41 30.70
CA ILE A 16 30.42 17.54 30.93
C ILE A 16 30.95 16.11 30.85
N GLN A 17 31.02 15.41 31.99
CA GLN A 17 31.32 13.99 32.00
C GLN A 17 30.24 13.26 31.19
N GLU A 18 30.67 12.36 30.31
CA GLU A 18 29.74 11.53 29.55
C GLU A 18 28.96 10.62 30.51
N SER A 19 27.64 10.61 30.39
CA SER A 19 26.74 9.73 31.16
C SER A 19 27.09 8.26 30.92
N ARG A 20 27.26 7.47 31.98
CA ARG A 20 27.52 6.03 31.93
C ARG A 20 26.29 5.25 31.47
N ALA A 21 26.51 4.02 31.01
CA ALA A 21 25.51 3.19 30.35
C ALA A 21 24.25 2.86 31.17
N HIS A 22 24.22 3.10 32.49
CA HIS A 22 23.03 2.84 33.33
C HIS A 22 22.81 3.92 34.41
N ASP A 23 23.27 5.16 34.18
CA ASP A 23 23.09 6.23 35.17
C ASP A 23 21.61 6.46 35.50
N TYR A 24 20.70 6.27 34.55
CA TYR A 24 19.26 6.37 34.79
C TYR A 24 18.68 5.36 35.79
N LEU A 25 19.42 4.32 36.18
CA LEU A 25 19.02 3.35 37.22
C LEU A 25 19.73 3.57 38.55
N TYR A 26 20.98 4.03 38.51
CA TYR A 26 21.87 4.01 39.69
C TYR A 26 22.30 5.38 40.17
N ASP A 27 22.21 6.41 39.33
CA ASP A 27 22.62 7.77 39.70
C ASP A 27 21.42 8.55 40.26
N PRO A 28 21.43 8.91 41.56
CA PRO A 28 20.35 9.68 42.18
C PRO A 28 20.22 11.09 41.62
N LEU A 29 21.25 11.62 40.94
CA LEU A 29 21.21 12.93 40.31
C LEU A 29 20.68 12.89 38.87
N PHE A 30 20.48 11.69 38.30
CA PHE A 30 20.02 11.54 36.93
C PHE A 30 18.50 11.67 36.84
N ALA A 31 18.04 12.78 36.24
CA ALA A 31 16.63 13.07 36.05
C ALA A 31 16.16 12.91 34.58
N LEU A 32 14.93 12.43 34.42
CA LEU A 32 14.22 12.10 33.18
C LEU A 32 12.82 12.69 33.25
N SER A 33 12.40 13.44 32.24
CA SER A 33 11.11 14.13 32.25
C SER A 33 9.90 13.20 32.12
N SER A 34 10.06 12.01 31.52
CA SER A 34 8.93 11.14 31.19
C SER A 34 9.32 9.67 31.06
N GLU A 35 8.31 8.80 31.09
CA GLU A 35 8.48 7.37 30.79
C GLU A 35 9.11 7.14 29.41
N ARG A 36 8.78 7.99 28.42
CA ARG A 36 9.37 7.89 27.08
C ARG A 36 10.87 8.15 27.09
N ASP A 37 11.31 9.11 27.90
CA ASP A 37 12.74 9.43 28.03
C ASP A 37 13.47 8.34 28.80
N HIS A 38 12.84 7.75 29.82
CA HIS A 38 13.34 6.56 30.50
C HIS A 38 13.50 5.38 29.53
N VAL A 39 12.49 5.10 28.71
CA VAL A 39 12.58 4.06 27.67
C VAL A 39 13.71 4.38 26.69
N ARG A 40 13.87 5.63 26.28
CA ARG A 40 14.98 6.04 25.39
C ARG A 40 16.35 5.79 26.05
N ALA A 41 16.48 6.11 27.35
CA ALA A 41 17.69 5.85 28.12
C ALA A 41 17.98 4.35 28.25
N THR A 42 16.94 3.53 28.53
CA THR A 42 17.07 2.08 28.58
C THR A 42 17.48 1.47 27.23
N PHE A 43 16.92 1.99 26.13
CA PHE A 43 17.28 1.56 24.79
C PHE A 43 18.74 1.91 24.49
N LYS A 44 19.14 3.17 24.73
CA LYS A 44 20.52 3.64 24.53
C LYS A 44 21.54 2.80 25.32
N ALA A 45 21.19 2.42 26.55
CA ALA A 45 21.99 1.54 27.39
C ALA A 45 22.15 0.13 26.80
N ASN A 46 21.05 -0.43 26.30
CA ASN A 46 21.02 -1.80 25.79
C ASN A 46 21.62 -1.95 24.38
N THR A 47 21.62 -0.89 23.57
CA THR A 47 22.20 -0.86 22.22
C THR A 47 23.59 -0.22 22.18
N GLY A 48 24.20 0.03 23.34
CA GLY A 48 25.53 0.61 23.43
C GLY A 48 26.59 -0.28 22.80
N ILE A 49 27.64 0.36 22.25
CA ILE A 49 28.79 -0.32 21.64
C ILE A 49 29.49 -1.26 22.64
N SER A 50 29.42 -0.95 23.94
CA SER A 50 29.96 -1.78 25.03
C SER A 50 29.37 -3.20 25.10
N ARG A 51 28.17 -3.43 24.57
CA ARG A 51 27.55 -4.77 24.49
C ARG A 51 27.86 -5.51 23.19
N MET A 52 28.51 -4.87 22.21
CA MET A 52 28.89 -5.54 20.97
C MET A 52 30.28 -6.16 21.14
N ARG A 53 30.35 -7.50 21.12
CA ARG A 53 31.61 -8.23 21.05
C ARG A 53 31.87 -8.72 19.64
N ARG A 54 33.10 -8.50 19.18
CA ARG A 54 33.61 -9.06 17.93
C ARG A 54 34.20 -10.43 18.24
N LEU A 55 33.47 -11.49 17.90
CA LEU A 55 33.92 -12.87 18.07
C LEU A 55 34.59 -13.36 16.78
N PRO A 56 35.82 -13.91 16.86
CA PRO A 56 36.48 -14.47 15.68
C PRO A 56 35.70 -15.68 15.18
N GLU A 57 35.52 -15.79 13.86
CA GLU A 57 35.00 -17.01 13.24
C GLU A 57 36.17 -17.97 13.03
N PHE A 58 36.29 -18.99 13.89
CA PHE A 58 37.43 -19.91 13.87
C PHE A 58 37.72 -20.55 12.51
N LYS A 59 36.68 -20.80 11.70
CA LYS A 59 36.81 -21.37 10.35
C LYS A 59 37.42 -20.39 9.33
N ALA A 60 37.28 -19.09 9.56
CA ALA A 60 37.66 -18.02 8.63
C ALA A 60 38.61 -17.00 9.29
N MET A 61 39.24 -17.33 10.42
CA MET A 61 39.96 -16.38 11.28
C MET A 61 41.08 -15.61 10.54
N PHE A 62 41.75 -16.26 9.57
CA PHE A 62 42.83 -15.66 8.77
C PHE A 62 42.37 -15.12 7.41
N SER A 63 41.07 -15.12 7.13
CA SER A 63 40.56 -14.66 5.85
C SER A 63 40.45 -13.13 5.79
N SER A 64 40.83 -12.56 4.65
CA SER A 64 40.73 -11.13 4.34
C SER A 64 39.62 -10.81 3.32
N LEU A 65 38.85 -11.83 2.92
CA LEU A 65 37.83 -11.73 1.87
C LEU A 65 36.52 -11.15 2.43
N GLN A 66 35.89 -10.22 1.69
CA GLN A 66 34.62 -9.60 2.12
C GLN A 66 33.46 -10.61 2.30
N HIS A 67 33.48 -11.71 1.55
CA HIS A 67 32.45 -12.75 1.60
C HIS A 67 32.67 -13.79 2.71
N TYR A 68 33.87 -13.83 3.30
CA TYR A 68 34.22 -14.68 4.42
C TYR A 68 34.81 -13.80 5.51
N PRO A 69 33.97 -13.21 6.39
CA PRO A 69 34.49 -12.35 7.45
C PRO A 69 35.27 -13.18 8.48
N ASN A 70 36.42 -12.68 8.91
CA ASN A 70 37.22 -13.32 9.97
C ASN A 70 36.60 -13.25 11.37
N SER A 71 35.50 -12.52 11.51
CA SER A 71 34.84 -12.29 12.78
C SER A 71 33.39 -11.90 12.56
N GLN A 72 32.53 -12.31 13.48
CA GLN A 72 31.14 -11.89 13.58
C GLN A 72 30.97 -10.95 14.79
N VAL A 73 30.11 -9.94 14.64
CA VAL A 73 29.72 -9.09 15.77
C VAL A 73 28.47 -9.69 16.39
N GLN A 74 28.56 -10.05 17.67
CA GLN A 74 27.42 -10.54 18.47
C GLN A 74 27.16 -9.56 19.62
N ILE A 75 25.90 -9.43 20.00
CA ILE A 75 25.51 -8.70 21.21
C ILE A 75 25.68 -9.66 22.37
N ASP A 76 26.38 -9.23 23.42
CA ASP A 76 26.49 -9.98 24.66
C ASP A 76 25.09 -10.28 25.21
N SER A 77 24.82 -11.58 25.38
CA SER A 77 23.55 -12.05 25.95
C SER A 77 23.45 -11.78 27.45
N THR A 78 24.58 -11.60 28.11
CA THR A 78 24.66 -11.32 29.55
C THR A 78 24.30 -9.87 29.85
N ASP A 79 23.22 -9.65 30.61
CA ASP A 79 22.83 -8.32 31.07
C ASP A 79 23.71 -7.89 32.26
N PRO A 80 24.41 -6.73 32.21
CA PRO A 80 25.14 -6.18 33.34
C PRO A 80 24.26 -5.76 34.51
N VAL A 81 22.94 -5.60 34.32
CA VAL A 81 22.01 -5.19 35.39
C VAL A 81 21.48 -6.44 36.11
N PRO A 82 21.68 -6.56 37.44
CA PRO A 82 21.11 -7.66 38.21
C PRO A 82 19.58 -7.70 38.16
N SER A 83 19.01 -8.92 38.18
CA SER A 83 17.57 -9.15 38.03
C SER A 83 16.69 -8.49 39.10
N PHE A 84 17.23 -8.24 40.31
CA PHE A 84 16.50 -7.59 41.40
C PHE A 84 16.34 -6.07 41.22
N VAL A 85 17.10 -5.46 40.31
CA VAL A 85 17.00 -4.02 40.02
C VAL A 85 15.83 -3.79 39.07
N SER A 86 14.81 -3.06 39.53
CA SER A 86 13.62 -2.79 38.72
C SER A 86 13.93 -1.83 37.57
N ARG A 87 13.59 -2.21 36.34
CA ARG A 87 13.77 -1.38 35.12
C ARG A 87 12.48 -0.68 34.68
N HIS A 88 11.46 -0.68 35.51
CA HIS A 88 10.16 -0.08 35.23
C HIS A 88 10.17 1.38 35.68
N TRP A 89 9.69 2.29 34.83
CA TRP A 89 9.50 3.68 35.20
C TRP A 89 8.24 3.82 36.06
N ARG A 90 8.41 4.13 37.34
CA ARG A 90 7.31 4.35 38.30
C ARG A 90 6.95 5.84 38.46
N GLY A 91 7.81 6.73 37.94
CA GLY A 91 7.70 8.17 38.10
C GLY A 91 8.10 8.66 39.49
N TYR A 92 8.59 9.89 39.56
CA TYR A 92 9.21 10.45 40.78
C TYR A 92 8.31 10.45 42.01
N ARG A 93 7.00 10.62 41.83
CA ARG A 93 6.04 10.67 42.94
C ARG A 93 5.86 9.30 43.61
N GLU A 94 5.85 8.24 42.83
CA GLU A 94 5.74 6.87 43.35
C GLU A 94 7.08 6.40 43.92
N GLU A 95 8.19 6.80 43.30
CA GLU A 95 9.55 6.49 43.78
C GLU A 95 9.85 7.14 45.13
N ALA A 96 9.54 8.42 45.31
CA ALA A 96 9.66 9.10 46.60
C ALA A 96 8.82 8.43 47.68
N ARG A 97 7.61 7.97 47.34
CA ARG A 97 6.74 7.23 48.25
C ARG A 97 7.30 5.85 48.60
N GLU A 98 7.82 5.10 47.63
CA GLU A 98 8.48 3.81 47.90
C GLU A 98 9.73 4.01 48.76
N ASN A 99 10.52 5.06 48.54
CA ASN A 99 11.67 5.38 49.38
C ASN A 99 11.25 5.69 50.82
N LEU A 100 10.15 6.42 51.02
CA LEU A 100 9.53 6.63 52.34
C LEU A 100 9.05 5.30 52.96
N ILE A 101 8.44 4.42 52.18
CA ILE A 101 8.01 3.09 52.63
C ILE A 101 9.23 2.23 53.02
N ARG A 102 10.28 2.23 52.20
CA ARG A 102 11.53 1.50 52.46
C ARG A 102 12.21 2.05 53.71
N TYR A 103 12.35 3.36 53.83
CA TYR A 103 12.90 4.03 55.00
C TYR A 103 12.12 3.66 56.26
N LYS A 104 10.78 3.79 56.23
CA LYS A 104 9.91 3.41 57.36
C LYS A 104 10.03 1.94 57.72
N LYS A 105 10.10 1.05 56.72
CA LYS A 105 10.23 -0.40 56.91
C LYS A 105 11.60 -0.80 57.47
N PHE A 106 12.68 -0.12 57.06
CA PHE A 106 14.04 -0.45 57.48
C PHE A 106 14.41 0.16 58.83
N ASN A 107 13.97 1.39 59.09
CA ASN A 107 14.32 2.15 60.29
C ASN A 107 13.25 2.09 61.39
N TYR A 108 12.10 1.46 61.13
CA TYR A 108 10.97 1.30 62.07
C TYR A 108 10.48 2.63 62.69
N ASP A 109 10.56 3.72 61.92
CA ASP A 109 10.21 5.06 62.40
C ASP A 109 8.69 5.28 62.39
N PRO A 110 8.03 5.51 63.55
CA PRO A 110 6.58 5.71 63.62
C PRO A 110 6.14 7.08 63.07
N ASP A 111 7.00 8.10 63.10
CA ASP A 111 6.65 9.48 62.79
C ASP A 111 6.53 9.76 61.28
N VAL A 112 7.13 8.90 60.46
CA VAL A 112 7.08 9.03 58.99
C VAL A 112 5.70 8.61 58.48
N VAL A 113 4.88 9.59 58.09
CA VAL A 113 3.56 9.36 57.49
C VAL A 113 3.67 9.19 55.98
N ILE A 114 3.18 8.06 55.46
CA ILE A 114 3.17 7.77 54.02
C ILE A 114 1.92 8.43 53.40
N PRO A 115 2.07 9.31 52.39
CA PRO A 115 0.93 9.99 51.78
C PRO A 115 0.00 9.00 51.05
N ILE A 116 -1.29 9.01 51.41
CA ILE A 116 -2.33 8.19 50.80
C ILE A 116 -2.61 8.73 49.38
N ILE A 117 -2.62 7.84 48.37
CA ILE A 117 -3.03 8.21 47.00
C ILE A 117 -4.55 8.24 46.98
N GLN A 118 -5.13 9.43 46.92
CA GLN A 118 -6.53 9.59 46.55
C GLN A 118 -6.62 9.43 45.03
N ILE A 119 -7.24 8.34 44.58
CA ILE A 119 -7.54 8.15 43.16
C ILE A 119 -8.85 8.91 42.92
N PRO A 120 -8.84 10.05 42.20
CA PRO A 120 -10.09 10.73 41.85
C PRO A 120 -10.95 9.78 41.01
N LYS A 121 -12.26 9.74 41.24
CA LYS A 121 -13.19 9.03 40.35
C LYS A 121 -13.14 9.70 38.99
N GLU A 122 -12.54 9.04 38.00
CA GLU A 122 -12.42 9.58 36.65
C GLU A 122 -13.55 9.05 35.76
N ASP A 123 -14.24 9.96 35.08
CA ASP A 123 -15.35 9.61 34.19
C ASP A 123 -14.82 9.13 32.83
N VAL A 124 -14.68 7.80 32.70
CA VAL A 124 -14.13 7.10 31.52
C VAL A 124 -14.86 7.47 30.21
N LEU A 125 -16.15 7.81 30.30
CA LEU A 125 -16.99 8.16 29.15
C LEU A 125 -17.25 9.67 29.02
N GLY A 126 -16.85 10.47 30.01
CA GLY A 126 -17.15 11.90 30.12
C GLY A 126 -15.93 12.79 29.91
N ARG A 127 -15.71 13.72 30.85
CA ARG A 127 -14.62 14.71 30.79
C ARG A 127 -13.25 14.08 30.70
N ASP A 128 -13.02 12.96 31.38
CA ASP A 128 -11.72 12.27 31.44
C ASP A 128 -11.49 11.28 30.30
N ARG A 129 -12.44 11.14 29.35
CA ARG A 129 -12.36 10.19 28.23
C ARG A 129 -11.03 10.31 27.45
N TYR A 130 -10.46 11.51 27.34
CA TYR A 130 -9.18 11.74 26.66
C TYR A 130 -7.98 11.04 27.35
N LYS A 131 -8.03 10.80 28.66
CA LYS A 131 -7.00 10.06 29.42
C LYS A 131 -7.01 8.57 29.10
N TYR A 132 -8.17 8.05 28.71
CA TYR A 132 -8.42 6.62 28.43
C TYR A 132 -8.34 6.27 26.93
N PHE A 133 -8.16 7.26 26.05
CA PHE A 133 -7.83 7.01 24.65
C PHE A 133 -6.37 6.55 24.50
N LYS A 134 -6.12 5.26 24.75
CA LYS A 134 -4.85 4.65 24.35
C LYS A 134 -4.94 4.29 22.86
N ARG A 135 -4.09 4.92 22.04
CA ARG A 135 -3.66 4.29 20.78
C ARG A 135 -3.18 2.86 21.12
N PRO A 136 -3.45 1.84 20.29
CA PRO A 136 -3.01 0.48 20.58
C PRO A 136 -1.54 0.52 20.99
N ILE A 137 -1.28 0.12 22.24
CA ILE A 137 0.08 0.03 22.77
C ILE A 137 0.78 -0.98 21.88
N LEU A 138 1.74 -0.50 21.09
CA LEU A 138 2.65 -1.36 20.38
C LEU A 138 3.35 -2.22 21.44
N PRO A 139 3.25 -3.56 21.40
CA PRO A 139 3.78 -4.46 22.44
C PRO A 139 5.32 -4.50 22.51
N PHE A 140 6.01 -3.48 21.99
CA PHE A 140 7.46 -3.36 22.04
C PHE A 140 7.98 -2.72 23.34
N LEU A 141 7.10 -2.36 24.28
CA LEU A 141 7.45 -1.69 25.54
C LEU A 141 7.63 -2.63 26.73
N HIS A 142 7.24 -3.90 26.63
CA HIS A 142 7.66 -4.92 27.60
C HIS A 142 9.04 -5.46 27.19
N GLN A 143 10.00 -5.34 28.10
CA GLN A 143 11.36 -5.83 27.97
C GLN A 143 11.39 -7.37 28.00
N GLN A 144 10.99 -8.01 26.91
CA GLN A 144 11.50 -9.33 26.58
C GLN A 144 12.09 -9.22 25.18
N LEU A 145 13.41 -9.38 25.10
CA LEU A 145 14.15 -9.44 23.86
C LEU A 145 13.55 -10.56 22.98
N PRO A 146 12.98 -10.26 21.81
CA PRO A 146 12.82 -11.26 20.78
C PRO A 146 14.18 -11.36 20.08
N ASP A 147 14.86 -12.48 20.29
CA ASP A 147 15.90 -12.91 19.36
C ASP A 147 15.32 -12.82 17.95
N ALA A 148 16.00 -12.06 17.08
CA ALA A 148 15.62 -11.71 15.71
C ALA A 148 14.75 -10.46 15.52
N TYR A 149 15.42 -9.31 15.35
CA TYR A 149 14.97 -8.33 14.37
C TYR A 149 16.11 -7.96 13.41
N LYS A 150 16.02 -8.53 12.20
CA LYS A 150 16.65 -8.03 10.99
C LYS A 150 15.85 -6.82 10.48
N GLN A 151 16.56 -5.70 10.26
CA GLN A 151 16.26 -4.59 9.33
C GLN A 151 14.82 -4.05 9.24
N CYS A 152 14.59 -2.82 9.73
CA CYS A 152 13.45 -1.99 9.33
C CYS A 152 13.90 -0.90 8.35
N LYS A 153 13.19 -0.77 7.21
CA LYS A 153 13.35 0.29 6.21
C LYS A 153 12.44 1.49 6.52
N SER A 154 12.87 2.66 6.05
CA SER A 154 12.41 4.03 6.30
C SER A 154 11.00 4.42 5.80
N ASP A 155 10.24 3.53 5.18
CA ASP A 155 9.12 3.94 4.32
C ASP A 155 7.78 4.11 5.08
N MET A 156 7.72 3.75 6.37
CA MET A 156 6.47 3.79 7.17
C MET A 156 6.09 5.19 7.69
N VAL A 157 6.98 6.19 7.59
CA VAL A 157 6.76 7.53 8.19
C VAL A 157 5.94 8.45 7.28
N ASN A 158 5.96 8.22 5.96
CA ASN A 158 5.29 9.09 4.99
C ASN A 158 3.79 8.79 4.81
N GLU A 159 3.34 7.55 5.02
CA GLU A 159 1.92 7.17 4.88
C GLU A 159 1.03 7.71 6.02
N MET A 160 1.60 8.00 7.19
CA MET A 160 0.82 8.48 8.34
C MET A 160 0.53 9.99 8.28
N LYS A 161 1.28 10.73 7.45
CA LYS A 161 1.12 12.18 7.28
C LYS A 161 -0.03 12.54 6.33
N THR A 162 -0.34 11.66 5.38
CA THR A 162 -1.41 11.86 4.39
C THR A 162 -2.80 11.51 4.94
N MET A 163 -2.91 10.57 5.87
CA MET A 163 -4.21 10.18 6.45
C MET A 163 -4.80 11.23 7.41
N VAL A 164 -3.96 12.08 8.03
CA VAL A 164 -4.42 13.11 8.97
C VAL A 164 -4.97 14.35 8.25
N ALA A 165 -4.59 14.58 6.99
CA ALA A 165 -5.04 15.73 6.21
C ALA A 165 -6.50 15.62 5.69
N ASN A 166 -7.06 14.41 5.64
CA ASN A 166 -8.34 14.15 4.96
C ASN A 166 -9.57 14.09 5.89
N SER A 167 -9.45 14.47 7.16
CA SER A 167 -10.58 14.49 8.11
C SER A 167 -10.98 15.91 8.46
N SER A 168 -11.57 16.60 7.49
CA SER A 168 -12.45 17.74 7.76
C SER A 168 -13.61 17.76 6.76
N THR A 169 -14.84 17.60 7.27
CA THR A 169 -16.04 18.33 6.82
C THR A 169 -17.22 17.98 7.74
N ASN A 170 -17.65 19.02 8.47
CA ASN A 170 -19.02 19.46 8.73
C ASN A 170 -20.02 18.54 9.45
N GLN A 171 -20.50 18.99 10.63
CA GLN A 171 -21.85 19.57 10.77
C GLN A 171 -21.83 20.75 11.76
N LEU A 172 -22.28 21.94 11.33
CA LEU A 172 -22.19 23.20 12.09
C LEU A 172 -23.48 23.54 12.88
N THR A 173 -24.52 22.70 12.83
CA THR A 173 -25.76 22.91 13.58
C THR A 173 -26.34 21.58 14.02
N ARG A 174 -26.58 21.41 15.31
CA ARG A 174 -27.28 20.27 15.91
C ARG A 174 -28.47 20.82 16.70
N SER A 175 -29.67 20.33 16.40
CA SER A 175 -30.87 20.62 17.17
C SER A 175 -30.71 20.08 18.60
N VAL A 176 -30.92 20.96 19.57
CA VAL A 176 -30.95 20.63 21.00
C VAL A 176 -32.43 20.50 21.38
N ALA A 177 -32.88 19.26 21.58
CA ALA A 177 -34.08 19.03 22.38
C ALA A 177 -33.63 19.04 23.85
N ILE A 178 -34.19 19.95 24.65
CA ILE A 178 -33.97 20.00 26.08
C ILE A 178 -34.88 18.92 26.67
N GLN A 179 -34.29 17.78 26.99
CA GLN A 179 -34.88 16.84 27.95
C GLN A 179 -34.35 17.29 29.31
N THR A 180 -35.24 17.59 30.25
CA THR A 180 -34.88 17.92 31.62
C THR A 180 -33.89 16.90 32.17
N ASP A 181 -32.75 17.36 32.70
CA ASP A 181 -31.65 16.53 33.22
C ASP A 181 -32.06 15.64 34.41
N TYR A 182 -33.23 15.90 35.00
CA TYR A 182 -33.83 15.04 36.02
C TYR A 182 -34.63 13.93 35.33
N ARG A 183 -34.01 12.76 35.16
CA ARG A 183 -34.79 11.52 35.22
C ARG A 183 -35.19 11.31 36.68
N GLU A 184 -36.48 11.23 36.96
CA GLU A 184 -37.05 10.86 38.27
C GLU A 184 -36.70 9.41 38.72
N SER A 185 -35.76 8.73 38.06
CA SER A 185 -35.36 7.37 38.45
C SER A 185 -34.65 7.33 39.81
N ASP A 186 -33.89 8.37 40.15
CA ASP A 186 -33.17 8.44 41.43
C ASP A 186 -34.08 8.90 42.59
N THR A 187 -35.29 9.39 42.30
CA THR A 187 -36.33 9.72 43.29
C THR A 187 -37.29 8.57 43.55
N GLN A 188 -37.11 7.43 42.89
CA GLN A 188 -37.97 6.27 43.02
C GLN A 188 -37.51 5.42 44.21
N THR A 189 -38.00 5.76 45.40
CA THR A 189 -37.84 4.93 46.60
C THR A 189 -38.65 3.65 46.49
N ASP A 190 -38.19 2.57 47.14
CA ASP A 190 -39.01 1.38 47.34
C ASP A 190 -40.39 1.78 47.90
N PRO A 191 -41.49 1.19 47.40
CA PRO A 191 -42.82 1.50 47.91
C PRO A 191 -42.86 1.23 49.42
N TYR A 192 -43.34 2.23 50.18
CA TYR A 192 -43.42 2.17 51.64
C TYR A 192 -44.23 0.94 52.10
N SER A 193 -43.60 0.08 52.90
CA SER A 193 -44.24 -1.08 53.54
C SER A 193 -44.61 -0.74 54.99
N PRO A 194 -45.91 -0.79 55.37
CA PRO A 194 -46.34 -0.46 56.73
C PRO A 194 -45.93 -1.56 57.74
N GLU A 195 -45.75 -1.16 58.99
CA GLU A 195 -45.54 -2.09 60.10
C GLU A 195 -46.79 -2.96 60.34
N TYR A 196 -46.58 -4.23 60.67
CA TYR A 196 -47.66 -5.21 60.88
C TYR A 196 -47.51 -5.89 62.26
N VAL A 197 -48.64 -6.29 62.84
CA VAL A 197 -48.69 -7.04 64.11
C VAL A 197 -49.19 -8.46 63.84
N ILE A 198 -48.41 -9.47 64.23
CA ILE A 198 -48.77 -10.89 64.08
C ILE A 198 -49.40 -11.40 65.39
N ARG A 199 -50.50 -12.15 65.29
CA ARG A 199 -51.04 -12.89 66.45
C ARG A 199 -50.12 -14.05 66.84
N PRO A 200 -49.82 -14.26 68.14
CA PRO A 200 -48.96 -15.36 68.58
C PRO A 200 -49.54 -16.71 68.13
N GLY A 201 -48.73 -17.50 67.43
CA GLY A 201 -49.13 -18.80 66.84
C GLY A 201 -49.64 -18.75 65.40
N SER A 202 -49.86 -17.56 64.81
CA SER A 202 -50.16 -17.41 63.38
C SER A 202 -48.90 -17.03 62.60
N HIS A 203 -48.63 -17.69 61.47
CA HIS A 203 -47.50 -17.37 60.59
C HIS A 203 -47.98 -17.21 59.13
N PRO A 204 -48.35 -15.98 58.69
CA PRO A 204 -48.91 -15.77 57.36
C PRO A 204 -47.85 -15.95 56.25
N GLU A 205 -48.24 -16.60 55.15
CA GLU A 205 -47.33 -16.90 54.03
C GLU A 205 -46.73 -15.65 53.39
N LEU A 206 -47.50 -14.55 53.35
CA LEU A 206 -47.08 -13.28 52.74
C LEU A 206 -45.80 -12.72 53.38
N LEU A 207 -45.61 -12.89 54.69
CA LEU A 207 -44.42 -12.39 55.38
C LEU A 207 -43.14 -13.14 55.01
N THR A 208 -43.27 -14.38 54.56
CA THR A 208 -42.12 -15.15 54.05
C THR A 208 -41.68 -14.72 52.66
N LEU A 209 -42.52 -13.97 51.95
CA LEU A 209 -42.24 -13.40 50.64
C LEU A 209 -41.74 -11.97 50.72
N ALA A 210 -41.52 -11.43 51.91
CA ALA A 210 -41.02 -10.06 52.11
C ALA A 210 -39.64 -9.81 51.49
N THR A 211 -38.90 -10.87 51.13
CA THR A 211 -37.64 -10.78 50.40
C THR A 211 -37.82 -10.52 48.90
N LEU A 212 -39.03 -10.69 48.35
CA LEU A 212 -39.36 -10.37 46.97
C LEU A 212 -39.82 -8.90 46.91
N CYS A 213 -38.95 -8.04 46.42
CA CYS A 213 -39.24 -6.61 46.23
C CYS A 213 -39.28 -6.26 44.74
N TYR A 214 -39.73 -5.05 44.41
CA TYR A 214 -39.65 -4.52 43.04
C TYR A 214 -38.19 -4.57 42.56
N GLU A 215 -37.97 -5.03 41.32
CA GLU A 215 -36.64 -5.36 40.73
C GLU A 215 -35.87 -6.52 41.40
N HIS A 216 -36.31 -6.98 42.56
CA HIS A 216 -35.76 -8.09 43.33
C HIS A 216 -36.75 -9.27 43.36
N GLY A 217 -37.15 -9.74 42.18
CA GLY A 217 -38.02 -10.89 41.99
C GLY A 217 -39.52 -10.60 41.79
N LEU A 218 -39.85 -9.33 41.52
CA LEU A 218 -41.16 -8.91 41.00
C LEU A 218 -40.96 -8.10 39.71
N PRO A 219 -41.76 -8.31 38.64
CA PRO A 219 -42.91 -9.21 38.56
C PRO A 219 -42.53 -10.69 38.59
N ALA A 220 -43.35 -11.49 39.28
CA ALA A 220 -43.03 -12.88 39.57
C ALA A 220 -42.94 -13.72 38.28
N GLY A 221 -41.76 -14.26 38.01
CA GLY A 221 -41.50 -15.26 36.97
C GLY A 221 -41.60 -16.69 37.50
N LEU A 222 -41.36 -17.66 36.62
CA LEU A 222 -41.48 -19.09 36.94
C LEU A 222 -40.59 -19.52 38.12
N ALA A 223 -39.38 -18.96 38.23
CA ALA A 223 -38.46 -19.29 39.30
C ALA A 223 -38.94 -18.84 40.69
N GLU A 224 -39.55 -17.65 40.80
CA GLU A 224 -40.14 -17.20 42.07
C GLU A 224 -41.38 -18.03 42.43
N VAL A 225 -42.21 -18.38 41.45
CA VAL A 225 -43.36 -19.26 41.67
C VAL A 225 -42.91 -20.64 42.19
N GLU A 226 -41.87 -21.24 41.59
CA GLU A 226 -41.30 -22.51 42.06
C GLU A 226 -40.75 -22.42 43.50
N ILE A 227 -40.16 -21.28 43.88
CA ILE A 227 -39.67 -21.04 45.26
C ILE A 227 -40.86 -20.99 46.23
N ILE A 228 -41.95 -20.31 45.86
CA ILE A 228 -43.16 -20.20 46.69
C ILE A 228 -43.82 -21.57 46.87
N GLU A 229 -43.97 -22.34 45.78
CA GLU A 229 -44.53 -23.68 45.83
C GLU A 229 -43.69 -24.63 46.68
N ARG A 230 -42.35 -24.54 46.59
CA ARG A 230 -41.48 -25.31 47.47
C ARG A 230 -41.63 -24.88 48.94
N ALA A 231 -41.70 -23.58 49.23
CA ALA A 231 -41.88 -23.10 50.59
C ALA A 231 -43.20 -23.62 51.20
N ARG A 232 -44.28 -23.69 50.40
CA ARG A 232 -45.54 -24.33 50.79
C ARG A 232 -45.40 -25.83 51.03
N ALA A 233 -44.73 -26.55 50.11
CA ALA A 233 -44.46 -27.97 50.26
C ALA A 233 -43.63 -28.26 51.51
N LYS A 234 -42.66 -27.41 51.83
CA LYS A 234 -41.86 -27.49 53.06
C LYS A 234 -42.71 -27.32 54.31
N ARG A 235 -43.59 -26.32 54.38
CA ARG A 235 -44.51 -26.14 55.52
C ARG A 235 -45.48 -27.30 55.67
N ALA A 236 -46.06 -27.78 54.57
CA ALA A 236 -46.92 -28.95 54.59
C ALA A 236 -46.17 -30.16 55.15
N TRP A 237 -44.93 -30.36 54.73
CA TRP A 237 -44.07 -31.42 55.26
C TRP A 237 -43.68 -31.20 56.74
N GLU A 238 -43.33 -29.99 57.18
CA GLU A 238 -43.05 -29.65 58.58
C GLU A 238 -44.24 -29.97 59.49
N SER A 239 -45.48 -29.79 59.00
CA SER A 239 -46.70 -30.14 59.72
C SER A 239 -46.91 -31.65 59.90
N THR A 240 -46.26 -32.48 59.06
CA THR A 240 -46.31 -33.95 59.16
C THR A 240 -45.29 -34.52 60.15
N LEU A 241 -44.41 -33.70 60.72
CA LEU A 241 -43.35 -34.16 61.61
C LEU A 241 -43.88 -34.64 62.97
N PRO A 242 -43.31 -35.73 63.55
CA PRO A 242 -43.65 -36.19 64.89
C PRO A 242 -43.42 -35.13 65.99
N PRO A 243 -44.24 -35.10 67.05
CA PRO A 243 -44.03 -34.25 68.22
C PRO A 243 -42.81 -34.69 69.06
N LEU A 244 -42.26 -33.77 69.86
CA LEU A 244 -40.99 -33.96 70.59
C LEU A 244 -41.11 -34.74 71.92
N SER A 245 -42.25 -35.36 72.19
CA SER A 245 -42.58 -35.91 73.51
C SER A 245 -41.82 -37.21 73.86
N ASN A 246 -41.43 -38.01 72.86
CA ASN A 246 -40.86 -39.36 73.03
C ASN A 246 -39.48 -39.49 72.34
N THR A 247 -38.59 -40.31 72.89
CA THR A 247 -37.22 -40.53 72.38
C THR A 247 -37.17 -41.21 71.00
N GLU A 248 -38.04 -42.19 70.74
CA GLU A 248 -38.10 -42.89 69.44
C GLU A 248 -38.64 -41.95 68.32
N MET A 249 -39.68 -41.18 68.63
CA MET A 249 -40.25 -40.18 67.70
C MET A 249 -39.26 -39.06 67.37
N TYR A 250 -38.34 -38.76 68.28
CA TYR A 250 -37.25 -37.81 68.04
C TYR A 250 -36.25 -38.33 66.99
N GLU A 251 -35.87 -39.61 67.05
CA GLU A 251 -34.96 -40.19 66.06
C GLU A 251 -35.60 -40.25 64.66
N GLU A 252 -36.88 -40.60 64.59
CA GLU A 252 -37.65 -40.56 63.35
C GLU A 252 -37.74 -39.16 62.77
N ARG A 253 -38.07 -38.15 63.61
CA ARG A 253 -38.07 -36.74 63.20
C ARG A 253 -36.69 -36.32 62.68
N ARG A 254 -35.60 -36.70 63.36
CA ARG A 254 -34.24 -36.37 62.93
C ARG A 254 -33.89 -36.97 61.57
N LYS A 255 -34.28 -38.23 61.32
CA LYS A 255 -34.08 -38.89 60.01
C LYS A 255 -34.87 -38.18 58.92
N MET A 256 -36.15 -37.89 59.18
CA MET A 256 -37.01 -37.17 58.23
C MET A 256 -36.42 -35.78 57.89
N MET A 257 -35.91 -35.05 58.89
CA MET A 257 -35.24 -33.76 58.69
C MET A 257 -33.98 -33.90 57.84
N ALA A 258 -33.10 -34.84 58.16
CA ALA A 258 -31.88 -35.07 57.40
C ALA A 258 -32.15 -35.46 55.94
N ASP A 259 -33.14 -36.31 55.70
CA ASP A 259 -33.54 -36.73 54.35
C ASP A 259 -34.14 -35.57 53.55
N HIS A 260 -34.92 -34.71 54.20
CA HIS A 260 -35.47 -33.52 53.56
C HIS A 260 -34.39 -32.49 53.25
N GLU A 261 -33.48 -32.24 54.18
CA GLU A 261 -32.31 -31.39 53.96
C GLU A 261 -31.49 -31.90 52.78
N ALA A 262 -31.19 -33.21 52.72
CA ALA A 262 -30.46 -33.80 51.60
C ALA A 262 -31.16 -33.56 50.24
N LYS A 263 -32.49 -33.61 50.19
CA LYS A 263 -33.26 -33.29 48.99
C LYS A 263 -33.17 -31.80 48.62
N GLU A 264 -33.21 -30.90 49.61
CA GLU A 264 -33.02 -29.46 49.37
C GLU A 264 -31.60 -29.16 48.85
N TRP A 265 -30.58 -29.81 49.43
CA TRP A 265 -29.19 -29.72 48.98
C TRP A 265 -29.03 -30.22 47.54
N ALA A 266 -29.58 -31.39 47.21
CA ALA A 266 -29.53 -31.93 45.85
C ALA A 266 -30.22 -31.00 44.83
N PHE A 267 -31.34 -30.39 45.20
CA PHE A 267 -31.99 -29.41 44.33
C PHE A 267 -31.11 -28.17 44.11
N ARG A 268 -30.53 -27.61 45.19
CA ARG A 268 -29.63 -26.46 45.09
C ARG A 268 -28.43 -26.78 44.21
N GLU A 269 -27.86 -27.97 44.35
CA GLU A 269 -26.75 -28.44 43.52
C GLU A 269 -27.15 -28.51 42.04
N SER A 270 -28.34 -29.02 41.72
CA SER A 270 -28.87 -29.03 40.35
C SER A 270 -29.03 -27.62 39.75
N GLN A 271 -29.41 -26.62 40.56
CA GLN A 271 -29.50 -25.24 40.10
C GLN A 271 -28.12 -24.64 39.84
N ILE A 272 -27.16 -24.92 40.72
CA ILE A 272 -25.77 -24.49 40.55
C ILE A 272 -25.20 -25.12 39.28
N GLU A 273 -25.47 -26.39 39.02
CA GLU A 273 -25.04 -27.09 37.82
C GLU A 273 -25.64 -26.45 36.56
N LYS A 274 -26.95 -26.17 36.52
CA LYS A 274 -27.59 -25.47 35.39
C LYS A 274 -26.94 -24.10 35.13
N LEU A 275 -26.65 -23.32 36.17
CA LEU A 275 -25.97 -22.03 36.05
C LEU A 275 -24.53 -22.19 35.53
N GLN A 276 -23.80 -23.19 36.03
CA GLN A 276 -22.44 -23.49 35.57
C GLN A 276 -22.43 -23.93 34.11
N GLN A 277 -23.36 -24.79 33.69
CA GLN A 277 -23.53 -25.20 32.30
C GLN A 277 -23.83 -23.99 31.40
N ALA A 278 -24.73 -23.08 31.81
CA ALA A 278 -25.02 -21.86 31.06
C ALA A 278 -23.77 -20.96 30.93
N LYS A 279 -23.01 -20.77 32.01
CA LYS A 279 -21.73 -20.03 31.99
C LYS A 279 -20.71 -20.69 31.06
N LEU A 280 -20.59 -22.01 31.11
CA LEU A 280 -19.68 -22.79 30.27
C LEU A 280 -20.04 -22.63 28.79
N GLN A 281 -21.32 -22.69 28.43
CA GLN A 281 -21.78 -22.45 27.06
C GLN A 281 -21.40 -21.05 26.56
N VAL A 282 -21.54 -20.02 27.39
CA VAL A 282 -21.09 -18.66 27.07
C VAL A 282 -19.58 -18.61 26.86
N PHE A 283 -18.79 -19.24 27.75
CA PHE A 283 -17.35 -19.31 27.59
C PHE A 283 -16.91 -20.02 26.30
N GLN A 284 -17.56 -21.13 25.95
CA GLN A 284 -17.29 -21.82 24.68
C GLN A 284 -17.57 -20.92 23.47
N ARG A 285 -18.65 -20.15 23.49
CA ARG A 285 -18.95 -19.18 22.40
C ARG A 285 -17.85 -18.11 22.32
N LEU A 286 -17.46 -17.53 23.45
CA LEU A 286 -16.40 -16.52 23.49
C LEU A 286 -15.04 -17.06 23.00
N LEU A 287 -14.71 -18.31 23.33
CA LEU A 287 -13.51 -18.97 22.84
C LEU A 287 -13.55 -19.16 21.32
N LYS A 288 -14.67 -19.66 20.78
CA LYS A 288 -14.87 -19.79 19.33
C LYS A 288 -14.75 -18.44 18.62
N ASP A 289 -15.35 -17.38 19.17
CA ASP A 289 -15.24 -16.03 18.61
C ASP A 289 -13.80 -15.52 18.61
N LYS A 290 -13.04 -15.79 19.67
CA LYS A 290 -11.63 -15.43 19.77
C LYS A 290 -10.79 -16.18 18.72
N GLU A 291 -11.04 -17.47 18.54
CA GLU A 291 -10.37 -18.28 17.52
C GLU A 291 -10.70 -17.81 16.10
N ASN A 292 -11.97 -17.54 15.81
CA ASN A 292 -12.42 -17.02 14.53
C ASN A 292 -11.74 -15.69 14.20
N LYS A 293 -11.72 -14.75 15.15
CA LYS A 293 -11.00 -13.46 15.00
C LYS A 293 -9.52 -13.67 14.72
N ASN A 294 -8.87 -14.62 15.40
CA ASN A 294 -7.47 -14.93 15.15
C ASN A 294 -7.25 -15.54 13.75
N ASN A 295 -8.14 -16.44 13.33
CA ASN A 295 -8.12 -17.04 12.00
C ASN A 295 -8.33 -16.01 10.90
N ASP A 296 -9.21 -15.02 11.10
CA ASP A 296 -9.40 -13.90 10.18
C ASP A 296 -8.15 -13.02 10.06
N LEU A 297 -7.44 -12.78 11.16
CA LEU A 297 -6.17 -12.05 11.11
C LEU A 297 -5.10 -12.83 10.36
N LYS A 298 -5.00 -14.14 10.61
CA LYS A 298 -4.09 -15.04 9.89
C LYS A 298 -4.41 -15.11 8.41
N SER A 299 -5.70 -15.23 8.04
CA SER A 299 -6.13 -15.30 6.64
C SER A 299 -5.81 -13.99 5.90
N LYS A 300 -6.05 -12.83 6.52
CA LYS A 300 -5.67 -11.51 5.96
C LYS A 300 -4.16 -11.36 5.82
N TYR A 301 -3.36 -11.86 6.77
CA TYR A 301 -1.90 -11.85 6.67
C TYR A 301 -1.42 -12.73 5.51
N LEU A 302 -1.91 -13.97 5.42
CA LEU A 302 -1.60 -14.89 4.34
C LEU A 302 -2.04 -14.34 2.98
N GLY A 303 -3.20 -13.69 2.91
CA GLY A 303 -3.68 -13.01 1.71
C GLY A 303 -2.71 -11.92 1.24
N ARG A 304 -2.26 -11.04 2.15
CA ARG A 304 -1.26 -10.01 1.83
C ARG A 304 0.07 -10.60 1.35
N LEU A 305 0.55 -11.65 2.02
CA LEU A 305 1.77 -12.34 1.62
C LEU A 305 1.64 -12.96 0.22
N ARG A 306 0.49 -13.61 -0.04
CA ARG A 306 0.17 -14.20 -1.34
C ARG A 306 0.13 -13.14 -2.44
N MET A 307 -0.48 -11.98 -2.20
CA MET A 307 -0.52 -10.88 -3.16
C MET A 307 0.88 -10.36 -3.49
N LYS A 308 1.74 -10.16 -2.50
CA LYS A 308 3.14 -9.76 -2.73
C LYS A 308 3.88 -10.80 -3.59
N LYS A 309 3.75 -12.08 -3.26
CA LYS A 309 4.38 -13.16 -4.03
C LYS A 309 3.82 -13.29 -5.44
N LEU A 310 2.52 -13.02 -5.63
CA LEU A 310 1.90 -12.98 -6.95
C LEU A 310 2.47 -11.83 -7.79
N GLN A 311 2.60 -10.63 -7.23
CA GLN A 311 3.20 -9.48 -7.90
C GLN A 311 4.66 -9.75 -8.29
N GLU A 312 5.46 -10.33 -7.38
CA GLU A 312 6.84 -10.75 -7.69
C GLU A 312 6.88 -11.75 -8.86
N LYS A 313 5.97 -12.73 -8.87
CA LYS A 313 5.83 -13.70 -9.96
C LYS A 313 5.43 -13.02 -11.26
N GLU A 314 4.43 -12.15 -11.25
CA GLU A 314 3.95 -11.42 -12.43
C GLU A 314 5.04 -10.51 -13.02
N ALA A 315 5.82 -9.83 -12.18
CA ALA A 315 6.95 -9.03 -12.63
C ALA A 315 8.01 -9.88 -13.35
N LYS A 316 8.32 -11.07 -12.83
CA LYS A 316 9.22 -12.03 -13.50
C LYS A 316 8.63 -12.52 -14.82
N VAL A 317 7.35 -12.87 -14.84
CA VAL A 317 6.65 -13.29 -16.08
C VAL A 317 6.64 -12.17 -17.12
N LYS A 318 6.45 -10.90 -16.72
CA LYS A 318 6.53 -9.74 -17.62
C LYS A 318 7.93 -9.60 -18.24
N LYS A 319 8.99 -9.79 -17.45
CA LYS A 319 10.38 -9.78 -17.96
C LYS A 319 10.59 -10.89 -18.99
N ILE A 320 10.19 -12.12 -18.68
CA ILE A 320 10.29 -13.27 -19.59
C ILE A 320 9.52 -13.00 -20.89
N ARG A 321 8.31 -12.43 -20.81
CA ARG A 321 7.52 -12.07 -21.99
C ARG A 321 8.19 -10.98 -22.83
N ALA A 322 8.76 -9.95 -22.20
CA ALA A 322 9.47 -8.89 -22.90
C ALA A 322 10.73 -9.41 -23.60
N GLU A 323 11.49 -10.30 -22.94
CA GLU A 323 12.63 -10.99 -23.54
C GLU A 323 12.21 -11.87 -24.70
N HIS A 324 11.13 -12.64 -24.54
CA HIS A 324 10.57 -13.47 -25.60
C HIS A 324 10.17 -12.64 -26.82
N ILE A 325 9.44 -11.54 -26.64
CA ILE A 325 9.06 -10.62 -27.74
C ILE A 325 10.31 -10.02 -28.39
N LYS A 326 11.31 -9.60 -27.61
CA LYS A 326 12.59 -9.07 -28.13
C LYS A 326 13.32 -10.11 -28.97
N MET A 327 13.36 -11.36 -28.51
CA MET A 327 13.97 -12.47 -29.23
C MET A 327 13.22 -12.78 -30.53
N LEU A 328 11.89 -12.82 -30.50
CA LEU A 328 11.08 -12.98 -31.71
C LEU A 328 11.34 -11.87 -32.73
N ARG A 329 11.38 -10.60 -32.31
CA ARG A 329 11.71 -9.48 -33.21
C ARG A 329 13.10 -9.62 -33.83
N LYS A 330 14.11 -9.99 -33.03
CA LYS A 330 15.46 -10.24 -33.52
C LYS A 330 15.51 -11.43 -34.49
N LEU A 331 14.76 -12.49 -34.22
CA LEU A 331 14.67 -13.65 -35.11
C LEU A 331 14.00 -13.28 -36.42
N ASN A 332 12.89 -12.56 -36.40
CA ASN A 332 12.23 -12.09 -37.62
C ASN A 332 13.17 -11.22 -38.47
N HIS A 333 13.91 -10.30 -37.85
CA HIS A 333 14.89 -9.48 -38.59
C HIS A 333 16.05 -10.31 -39.17
N LYS A 334 16.50 -11.36 -38.46
CA LYS A 334 17.47 -12.32 -39.02
C LYS A 334 16.89 -13.17 -40.15
N HIS A 335 15.58 -13.50 -40.09
CA HIS A 335 14.88 -14.20 -41.15
C HIS A 335 14.67 -13.35 -42.40
N GLU A 336 14.60 -12.02 -42.27
CA GLU A 336 14.58 -11.12 -43.43
C GLU A 336 15.93 -11.16 -44.19
N ASN A 337 17.05 -11.27 -43.48
CA ASN A 337 18.39 -11.34 -44.06
C ASN A 337 19.15 -12.62 -43.67
N VAL A 338 18.62 -13.79 -44.08
CA VAL A 338 19.20 -15.11 -43.77
C VAL A 338 20.61 -15.27 -44.34
N GLU A 339 20.86 -14.70 -45.53
CA GLU A 339 22.13 -14.81 -46.23
C GLU A 339 23.21 -13.85 -45.69
N GLY A 340 22.84 -12.91 -44.81
CA GLY A 340 23.75 -11.94 -44.20
C GLY A 340 24.39 -10.97 -45.20
N LYS A 341 23.81 -10.83 -46.38
CA LYS A 341 24.32 -9.93 -47.42
C LYS A 341 23.99 -8.49 -47.06
N LEU A 342 24.96 -7.58 -47.21
CA LEU A 342 24.72 -6.15 -47.05
C LEU A 342 23.92 -5.65 -48.26
N GLU A 343 22.68 -5.24 -48.04
CA GLU A 343 21.85 -4.64 -49.08
C GLU A 343 22.38 -3.26 -49.45
N ARG A 344 22.48 -2.98 -50.75
CA ARG A 344 22.84 -1.64 -51.23
C ARG A 344 21.66 -0.70 -50.95
N ARG A 345 21.96 0.48 -50.41
CA ARG A 345 20.98 1.53 -50.10
C ARG A 345 20.12 1.88 -51.32
N ASP A 346 18.80 1.79 -51.17
CA ASP A 346 17.84 2.17 -52.20
C ASP A 346 17.31 3.59 -51.94
N ILE A 347 17.79 4.55 -52.73
CA ILE A 347 17.51 5.97 -52.56
C ILE A 347 16.01 6.24 -52.74
N LEU A 348 15.36 5.60 -53.71
CA LEU A 348 13.94 5.86 -53.98
C LEU A 348 13.07 5.43 -52.80
N LYS A 349 13.40 4.28 -52.19
CA LYS A 349 12.69 3.76 -51.02
C LYS A 349 12.90 4.64 -49.79
N ASP A 350 14.12 5.12 -49.57
CA ASP A 350 14.43 6.03 -48.46
C ASP A 350 13.64 7.34 -48.55
N TYR A 351 13.56 7.96 -49.73
CA TYR A 351 12.79 9.21 -49.88
C TYR A 351 11.27 8.99 -49.92
N SER A 352 10.83 7.74 -50.17
CA SER A 352 9.42 7.36 -50.11
C SER A 352 8.92 7.11 -48.69
N ASP A 353 9.78 6.67 -47.76
CA ASP A 353 9.41 6.40 -46.37
C ASP A 353 9.80 7.59 -45.45
N PRO A 354 8.83 8.30 -44.85
CA PRO A 354 9.12 9.38 -43.92
C PRO A 354 9.84 8.91 -42.63
N GLY A 355 9.82 7.60 -42.32
CA GLY A 355 10.58 7.01 -41.22
C GLY A 355 12.04 6.68 -41.55
N SER A 356 12.50 6.94 -42.78
CA SER A 356 13.86 6.62 -43.22
C SER A 356 14.93 7.50 -42.56
N GLU A 357 16.20 7.09 -42.70
CA GLU A 357 17.34 7.85 -42.18
C GLU A 357 17.48 9.25 -42.80
N VAL A 358 16.89 9.50 -43.98
CA VAL A 358 16.95 10.81 -44.65
C VAL A 358 16.16 11.85 -43.87
N TYR A 359 14.95 11.50 -43.44
CA TYR A 359 14.05 12.41 -42.72
C TYR A 359 14.19 12.30 -41.20
N ALA A 360 14.47 11.09 -40.70
CA ALA A 360 14.59 10.81 -39.27
C ALA A 360 15.92 10.09 -38.96
N PRO A 361 17.07 10.79 -39.06
CA PRO A 361 18.37 10.18 -38.81
C PRO A 361 18.50 9.71 -37.35
N LEU A 362 18.95 8.47 -37.16
CA LEU A 362 19.24 7.93 -35.83
C LEU A 362 20.46 8.61 -35.22
N SER A 363 20.35 9.02 -33.95
CA SER A 363 21.41 9.74 -33.25
C SER A 363 22.73 8.97 -33.14
N ARG A 364 22.68 7.63 -33.12
CA ARG A 364 23.87 6.76 -33.12
C ARG A 364 24.72 6.92 -34.38
N ASN A 365 24.13 7.29 -35.52
CA ASN A 365 24.85 7.47 -36.78
C ASN A 365 25.59 8.82 -36.82
N GLY A 366 25.30 9.75 -35.90
CA GLY A 366 26.00 11.02 -35.75
C GLY A 366 25.75 12.06 -36.85
N VAL A 367 25.04 11.71 -37.92
CA VAL A 367 24.73 12.59 -39.05
C VAL A 367 23.43 13.33 -38.78
N PHE A 368 23.51 14.64 -38.63
CA PHE A 368 22.35 15.51 -38.54
C PHE A 368 22.55 16.67 -39.52
N LEU A 369 21.88 16.60 -40.67
CA LEU A 369 21.97 17.61 -41.72
C LEU A 369 21.48 18.99 -41.23
N ASP A 370 20.52 18.99 -40.30
CA ASP A 370 19.91 20.21 -39.76
C ASP A 370 20.72 20.86 -38.63
N LYS A 371 21.73 20.17 -38.06
CA LYS A 371 22.58 20.76 -37.03
C LYS A 371 23.48 21.81 -37.68
N GLY A 372 23.18 23.08 -37.44
CA GLY A 372 23.88 24.22 -38.02
C GLY A 372 23.12 24.91 -39.16
N SER A 373 21.88 24.53 -39.43
CA SER A 373 20.99 25.24 -40.38
C SER A 373 20.84 26.73 -40.04
N GLU A 374 20.95 27.08 -38.75
CA GLU A 374 20.99 28.45 -38.24
C GLU A 374 22.12 29.30 -38.87
N HIS A 375 23.26 28.70 -39.24
CA HIS A 375 24.37 29.43 -39.88
C HIS A 375 24.05 29.91 -41.29
N PHE A 376 23.10 29.27 -41.96
CA PHE A 376 22.65 29.63 -43.29
C PHE A 376 21.44 30.56 -43.28
N LYS A 377 20.95 30.96 -42.09
CA LYS A 377 19.92 32.00 -41.99
C LYS A 377 20.54 33.35 -42.29
N VAL A 378 20.31 33.84 -43.50
CA VAL A 378 20.77 35.15 -43.95
C VAL A 378 19.87 36.23 -43.35
N ASN A 379 20.26 36.76 -42.19
CA ASN A 379 19.64 37.94 -41.59
C ASN A 379 20.37 39.18 -42.10
N SER A 380 19.98 39.66 -43.27
CA SER A 380 20.60 40.83 -43.90
C SER A 380 19.88 42.13 -43.50
N SER A 381 20.63 43.12 -42.99
CA SER A 381 20.12 44.48 -42.78
C SER A 381 19.64 45.13 -44.09
N TYR A 382 20.20 44.68 -45.22
CA TYR A 382 19.81 45.12 -46.55
C TYR A 382 18.37 44.71 -46.92
N LEU A 383 17.81 43.69 -46.29
CA LEU A 383 16.45 43.19 -46.59
C LEU A 383 15.39 43.70 -45.60
N SER A 384 15.80 44.21 -44.45
CA SER A 384 14.87 44.65 -43.38
C SER A 384 14.55 46.14 -43.43
N THR A 385 15.45 46.96 -43.98
CA THR A 385 15.35 48.42 -43.96
C THR A 385 15.37 48.97 -45.39
N TYR A 386 14.53 49.96 -45.68
CA TYR A 386 14.51 50.62 -46.99
C TYR A 386 15.87 51.22 -47.36
N GLN A 387 16.56 51.85 -46.42
CA GLN A 387 17.94 52.35 -46.62
C GLN A 387 18.92 51.23 -46.98
N GLY A 388 18.74 50.05 -46.40
CA GLY A 388 19.56 48.88 -46.74
C GLY A 388 19.26 48.34 -48.14
N LEU A 389 18.02 48.45 -48.62
CA LEU A 389 17.70 48.10 -50.01
C LEU A 389 18.36 49.06 -51.01
N LEU A 390 18.39 50.35 -50.69
CA LEU A 390 19.08 51.36 -51.51
C LEU A 390 20.60 51.13 -51.53
N GLU A 391 21.22 50.85 -50.38
CA GLU A 391 22.65 50.52 -50.30
C GLU A 391 22.98 49.23 -51.09
N LEU A 392 22.06 48.26 -51.09
CA LEU A 392 22.19 47.05 -51.88
C LEU A 392 22.04 47.33 -53.38
N GLU A 393 21.07 48.16 -53.78
CA GLU A 393 20.90 48.64 -55.16
C GLU A 393 22.16 49.33 -55.67
N GLU A 394 22.76 50.23 -54.88
CA GLU A 394 23.98 50.94 -55.21
C GLU A 394 25.21 50.03 -55.28
N SER A 395 25.25 48.95 -54.48
CA SER A 395 26.35 47.98 -54.49
C SER A 395 26.32 47.01 -55.68
N LEU A 396 25.16 46.85 -56.32
CA LEU A 396 24.99 45.97 -57.46
C LEU A 396 25.43 46.68 -58.74
N PRO A 397 26.25 46.05 -59.60
CA PRO A 397 26.66 46.67 -60.85
C PRO A 397 25.45 46.91 -61.77
N ASP A 398 25.43 48.07 -62.44
CA ASP A 398 24.40 48.48 -63.43
C ASP A 398 24.07 47.44 -64.50
N CYS A 399 24.99 46.50 -64.74
CA CYS A 399 24.83 45.34 -65.61
C CYS A 399 23.67 44.41 -65.19
N LEU A 400 23.33 44.36 -63.91
CA LEU A 400 22.23 43.53 -63.39
C LEU A 400 20.88 44.25 -63.47
N MET A 401 20.87 45.59 -63.40
CA MET A 401 19.65 46.41 -63.42
C MET A 401 19.22 46.78 -64.84
N ASN A 402 20.18 46.90 -65.77
CA ASN A 402 19.90 47.17 -67.17
C ASN A 402 20.07 45.88 -68.00
N PRO A 403 19.07 45.46 -68.79
CA PRO A 403 19.22 44.27 -69.63
C PRO A 403 20.34 44.50 -70.64
N LYS A 404 21.42 43.72 -70.52
CA LYS A 404 22.42 43.61 -71.58
C LYS A 404 21.79 42.90 -72.77
N ILE A 405 21.40 43.67 -73.78
CA ILE A 405 21.06 43.14 -75.10
C ILE A 405 22.37 42.71 -75.76
N GLU A 406 22.84 41.52 -75.43
CA GLU A 406 23.92 40.88 -76.17
C GLU A 406 23.33 40.33 -77.48
N VAL A 407 23.50 41.09 -78.57
CA VAL A 407 23.30 40.55 -79.92
C VAL A 407 24.23 39.35 -80.07
N PRO A 408 23.76 38.17 -80.51
CA PRO A 408 24.58 36.97 -80.58
C PRO A 408 25.87 37.27 -81.36
N LYS A 409 27.00 37.27 -80.67
CA LYS A 409 28.30 37.32 -81.35
C LYS A 409 28.40 36.02 -82.13
N LEU A 410 28.35 36.11 -83.46
CA LEU A 410 28.70 35.02 -84.35
C LEU A 410 30.07 34.50 -83.90
N SER A 411 30.06 33.30 -83.31
CA SER A 411 31.28 32.63 -82.88
C SER A 411 32.12 32.36 -84.12
N SER A 412 33.06 33.27 -84.41
CA SER A 412 34.19 32.99 -85.29
C SER A 412 35.14 32.07 -84.52
N ALA A 413 34.72 30.82 -84.33
CA ALA A 413 35.56 29.74 -83.86
C ALA A 413 36.60 29.47 -84.96
N ARG A 414 37.78 30.05 -84.77
CA ARG A 414 38.99 29.73 -85.52
C ARG A 414 39.23 28.22 -85.42
N GLY A 415 39.10 27.53 -86.55
CA GLY A 415 39.97 26.39 -86.87
C GLY A 415 39.44 24.95 -86.82
N SER A 416 38.20 24.64 -86.40
CA SER A 416 37.78 23.23 -86.38
C SER A 416 36.29 22.95 -86.62
N THR A 417 35.39 23.86 -86.26
CA THR A 417 33.93 23.68 -86.43
C THR A 417 33.45 23.76 -87.88
N MET A 418 34.18 24.45 -88.77
CA MET A 418 33.86 24.47 -90.19
C MET A 418 33.90 23.07 -90.80
N ASN A 419 34.82 22.20 -90.37
CA ASN A 419 34.96 20.85 -90.92
C ASN A 419 33.80 19.92 -90.53
N ARG A 420 33.21 20.07 -89.33
CA ARG A 420 32.05 19.26 -88.91
C ARG A 420 30.77 19.70 -89.62
N ASN A 421 30.54 21.00 -89.72
CA ASN A 421 29.37 21.54 -90.42
C ASN A 421 29.46 21.31 -91.92
N TYR A 422 30.65 21.46 -92.52
CA TYR A 422 30.89 21.16 -93.93
C TYR A 422 30.73 19.67 -94.25
N ARG A 423 31.28 18.76 -93.42
CA ARG A 423 31.04 17.31 -93.56
C ARG A 423 29.56 16.96 -93.48
N ARG A 424 28.84 17.53 -92.50
CA ARG A 424 27.39 17.35 -92.39
C ARG A 424 26.64 17.89 -93.61
N GLN A 425 27.06 19.02 -94.17
CA GLN A 425 26.47 19.55 -95.41
C GLN A 425 26.74 18.65 -96.61
N VAL A 426 27.97 18.12 -96.76
CA VAL A 426 28.30 17.15 -97.81
C VAL A 426 27.48 15.87 -97.66
N GLU A 427 27.34 15.34 -96.43
CA GLU A 427 26.47 14.19 -96.15
C GLU A 427 25.02 14.47 -96.52
N LEU A 428 24.49 15.64 -96.17
CA LEU A 428 23.13 16.05 -96.55
C LEU A 428 22.96 16.21 -98.06
N ASP A 429 23.97 16.72 -98.78
CA ASP A 429 23.94 16.85 -100.23
C ASP A 429 24.00 15.50 -100.95
N VAL A 430 24.76 14.53 -100.40
CA VAL A 430 24.79 13.14 -100.89
C VAL A 430 23.42 12.50 -100.67
N ILE A 431 22.85 12.60 -99.47
CA ILE A 431 21.50 12.08 -99.16
C ILE A 431 20.44 12.78 -100.03
N ALA A 432 20.57 14.08 -100.29
CA ALA A 432 19.65 14.82 -101.14
C ALA A 432 19.75 14.39 -102.62
N LYS A 433 20.93 13.99 -103.10
CA LYS A 433 21.11 13.41 -104.44
C LYS A 433 20.55 11.99 -104.51
N GLU A 434 20.85 11.14 -103.54
CA GLU A 434 20.32 9.77 -103.44
C GLU A 434 18.80 9.75 -103.30
N SER A 435 18.22 10.66 -102.53
CA SER A 435 16.75 10.77 -102.41
C SER A 435 16.07 11.36 -103.65
N LYS A 436 16.79 12.09 -104.51
CA LYS A 436 16.30 12.50 -105.83
C LYS A 436 16.34 11.35 -106.83
N THR A 437 17.40 10.54 -106.85
CA THR A 437 17.49 9.35 -107.71
C THR A 437 16.47 8.27 -107.31
N VAL A 438 16.26 8.04 -106.00
CA VAL A 438 15.26 7.09 -105.49
C VAL A 438 13.81 7.56 -105.72
N LYS A 439 13.56 8.86 -105.94
CA LYS A 439 12.21 9.37 -106.29
C LYS A 439 11.88 9.21 -107.77
N GLU A 440 12.87 9.03 -108.64
CA GLU A 440 12.68 8.83 -110.08
C GLU A 440 12.50 7.33 -110.44
N GLU A 441 12.98 6.40 -109.59
CA GLU A 441 12.71 4.97 -109.71
C GLU A 441 11.44 4.56 -108.93
N LYS A 442 10.28 4.58 -109.60
CA LYS A 442 9.06 3.97 -109.07
C LYS A 442 9.12 2.44 -109.24
N GLU A 443 9.69 1.75 -108.25
CA GLU A 443 9.56 0.29 -108.18
C GLU A 443 8.14 -0.13 -107.73
N ALA A 444 7.59 -1.13 -108.41
CA ALA A 444 6.24 -1.64 -108.19
C ALA A 444 6.10 -2.31 -106.81
N LYS A 445 4.99 -2.03 -106.12
CA LYS A 445 4.65 -2.65 -104.83
C LYS A 445 4.65 -4.19 -104.96
N PRO A 446 5.41 -4.94 -104.14
CA PRO A 446 5.35 -6.40 -104.18
C PRO A 446 4.02 -6.92 -103.63
N LEU A 447 3.53 -8.01 -104.23
CA LEU A 447 2.29 -8.69 -103.90
C LEU A 447 2.34 -9.28 -102.48
N ARG A 448 1.26 -9.12 -101.72
CA ARG A 448 1.10 -9.64 -100.35
C ARG A 448 0.95 -11.17 -100.37
N PHE A 449 1.83 -11.89 -99.68
CA PHE A 449 1.62 -13.28 -99.31
C PHE A 449 0.94 -13.37 -97.94
N VAL A 450 0.02 -14.33 -97.76
CA VAL A 450 -0.62 -14.62 -96.47
C VAL A 450 0.39 -15.33 -95.57
N VAL A 451 0.90 -14.62 -94.55
CA VAL A 451 1.75 -15.21 -93.50
C VAL A 451 0.85 -15.73 -92.39
N LYS A 452 0.97 -17.01 -92.04
CA LYS A 452 0.24 -17.63 -90.93
C LYS A 452 0.82 -17.12 -89.61
N ILE A 453 0.07 -16.28 -88.89
CA ILE A 453 0.44 -15.78 -87.57
C ILE A 453 0.18 -16.90 -86.55
N GLU A 454 1.21 -17.37 -85.86
CA GLU A 454 1.04 -18.31 -84.75
C GLU A 454 0.38 -17.60 -83.55
N LYS A 455 -0.65 -18.21 -82.98
CA LYS A 455 -1.31 -17.67 -81.77
C LYS A 455 -0.40 -17.90 -80.56
N PRO A 456 -0.27 -16.93 -79.64
CA PRO A 456 0.51 -17.12 -78.42
C PRO A 456 -0.11 -18.24 -77.55
N ILE A 457 0.75 -18.94 -76.81
CA ILE A 457 0.37 -20.04 -75.90
C ILE A 457 -0.69 -19.53 -74.91
N PRO A 458 -1.82 -20.25 -74.69
CA PRO A 458 -2.84 -19.83 -73.74
C PRO A 458 -2.29 -19.84 -72.32
N ARG A 459 -2.67 -18.83 -71.54
CA ARG A 459 -2.29 -18.70 -70.12
C ARG A 459 -2.79 -19.92 -69.33
N PRO A 460 -2.05 -20.41 -68.33
CA PRO A 460 -2.59 -21.43 -67.43
C PRO A 460 -3.86 -20.90 -66.75
N PRO A 461 -4.87 -21.76 -66.48
CA PRO A 461 -6.09 -21.34 -65.81
C PRO A 461 -5.75 -20.79 -64.42
N THR A 462 -6.31 -19.63 -64.09
CA THR A 462 -6.21 -19.02 -62.75
C THR A 462 -6.71 -20.02 -61.70
N PRO A 463 -5.98 -20.22 -60.60
CA PRO A 463 -6.42 -21.13 -59.54
C PRO A 463 -7.74 -20.61 -58.95
N THR A 464 -8.81 -21.38 -59.14
CA THR A 464 -10.12 -21.14 -58.54
C THR A 464 -10.10 -21.61 -57.09
N VAL A 465 -10.34 -20.68 -56.16
CA VAL A 465 -10.66 -21.01 -54.77
C VAL A 465 -12.07 -21.61 -54.74
N ILE A 466 -12.27 -22.65 -53.94
CA ILE A 466 -13.59 -23.24 -53.70
C ILE A 466 -14.45 -22.14 -53.05
N THR A 467 -15.46 -21.66 -53.77
CA THR A 467 -16.46 -20.76 -53.19
C THR A 467 -17.25 -21.56 -52.15
N PRO A 468 -17.22 -21.17 -50.86
CA PRO A 468 -18.02 -21.84 -49.85
C PRO A 468 -19.51 -21.67 -50.17
N ASN A 469 -20.34 -22.55 -49.63
CA ASN A 469 -21.77 -22.55 -49.91
C ASN A 469 -22.41 -21.25 -49.38
N LEU A 470 -23.22 -20.57 -50.20
CA LEU A 470 -23.85 -19.28 -49.83
C LEU A 470 -24.65 -19.38 -48.52
N GLU A 471 -25.26 -20.54 -48.26
CA GLU A 471 -25.99 -20.79 -47.00
C GLU A 471 -25.08 -20.86 -45.76
N GLU A 472 -23.82 -21.27 -45.92
CA GLU A 472 -22.85 -21.30 -44.84
C GLU A 472 -22.33 -19.89 -44.56
N GLU A 473 -22.10 -19.08 -45.59
CA GLU A 473 -21.75 -17.66 -45.44
C GLU A 473 -22.84 -16.87 -44.71
N ASP A 474 -24.12 -17.07 -45.07
CA ASP A 474 -25.24 -16.41 -44.40
C ASP A 474 -25.35 -16.81 -42.92
N LYS A 475 -25.09 -18.09 -42.60
CA LYS A 475 -25.04 -18.58 -41.22
C LYS A 475 -23.87 -17.96 -40.45
N GLU A 476 -22.69 -17.89 -41.04
CA GLU A 476 -21.51 -17.27 -40.43
C GLU A 476 -21.74 -15.78 -40.18
N LEU A 477 -22.34 -15.06 -41.14
CA LEU A 477 -22.69 -13.65 -41.00
C LEU A 477 -23.73 -13.44 -39.88
N ALA A 478 -24.75 -14.29 -39.78
CA ALA A 478 -25.72 -14.25 -38.69
C ALA A 478 -25.06 -14.50 -37.32
N ILE A 479 -24.12 -15.45 -37.24
CA ILE A 479 -23.36 -15.73 -36.01
C ILE A 479 -22.49 -14.53 -35.62
N ILE A 480 -21.79 -13.91 -36.58
CA ILE A 480 -20.96 -12.72 -36.35
C ILE A 480 -21.83 -11.55 -35.85
N PHE A 481 -23.00 -11.37 -36.44
CA PHE A 481 -23.95 -10.33 -36.02
C PHE A 481 -24.44 -10.55 -34.58
N LEU A 482 -24.79 -11.79 -34.24
CA LEU A 482 -25.22 -12.16 -32.90
C LEU A 482 -24.10 -11.96 -31.87
N GLN A 483 -22.85 -12.30 -32.21
CA GLN A 483 -21.68 -12.00 -31.37
C GLN A 483 -21.49 -10.49 -31.16
N LYS A 484 -21.67 -9.66 -32.19
CA LYS A 484 -21.59 -8.20 -32.06
C LYS A 484 -22.64 -7.64 -31.10
N ILE A 485 -23.89 -8.13 -31.18
CA ILE A 485 -24.96 -7.72 -30.26
C ILE A 485 -24.63 -8.11 -28.81
N ILE A 486 -24.18 -9.35 -28.58
CA ILE A 486 -23.83 -9.81 -27.23
C ILE A 486 -22.69 -8.97 -26.65
N ARG A 487 -21.64 -8.71 -27.45
CA ARG A 487 -20.53 -7.85 -27.04
C ARG A 487 -20.99 -6.42 -26.73
N GLY A 488 -21.85 -5.84 -27.57
CA GLY A 488 -22.43 -4.51 -27.36
C GLY A 488 -23.25 -4.43 -26.07
N ARG A 489 -24.14 -5.40 -25.82
CA ARG A 489 -24.92 -5.49 -24.57
C ARG A 489 -24.05 -5.69 -23.34
N ALA A 490 -23.00 -6.51 -23.43
CA ALA A 490 -22.06 -6.70 -22.33
C ALA A 490 -21.34 -5.39 -21.96
N ILE A 491 -20.93 -4.60 -22.96
CA ILE A 491 -20.33 -3.27 -22.76
C ILE A 491 -21.35 -2.30 -22.14
N GLN A 492 -22.59 -2.29 -22.62
CA GLN A 492 -23.64 -1.45 -22.04
C GLN A 492 -23.92 -1.81 -20.57
N ASN A 493 -24.02 -3.09 -20.24
CA ASN A 493 -24.21 -3.54 -18.85
C ASN A 493 -23.01 -3.20 -17.95
N MET A 494 -21.78 -3.12 -18.49
CA MET A 494 -20.60 -2.68 -17.73
C MET A 494 -20.60 -1.17 -17.41
N VAL A 495 -21.36 -0.36 -18.15
CA VAL A 495 -21.43 1.10 -17.95
C VAL A 495 -22.51 1.51 -16.93
N TRP A 496 -23.44 0.59 -16.59
CA TRP A 496 -24.58 0.86 -15.70
C TRP A 496 -24.49 0.16 -14.32
N PHE A 497 -23.27 -0.13 -13.84
CA PHE A 497 -23.00 -0.56 -12.46
C PHE A 497 -21.90 0.26 -11.80
#